data_AF-A0A848D4Q5-F1
#
_entry.id   AF-A0A848D4Q5-F1
#
_cell.length_a   1.000
_cell.length_b   1.000
_cell.length_c   1.000
_cell.angle_alpha   90.00
_cell.angle_beta   90.00
_cell.angle_gamma   90.00
#
_symmetry.space_group_name_H-M   'P 1'
#
loop_
_entity.id
_entity.type
_entity.pdbx_description
1 polymer ?
#
loop_
_entity_poly.entity_id
_entity_poly.type
_entity_poly.pdbx_seq_one_letter_code
_entity_poly.pdbx_strand_id
1 'polypeptide(L)'
;MVNFSDRFGKEKWGSLEEIKAWKRRDEEEKTKESLLDKVLESIEDFKPSRRYKNEFGYHTELQGWLKAHFPSAKVEIQTGASRPDIVIDDIAIEVKGPTDSQALNTLTTKCLKYSKYYTNIICVLFDPSFTNKNFQEIQEGIVRTFPNVSIIVK
;
A
#
# COMPACT_ATOMS: atom_id res chain seq x y z
N MET A 1 -31.53 2.38 -23.97
CA MET A 1 -30.77 2.05 -22.74
C MET A 1 -30.19 0.67 -22.91
N VAL A 2 -28.99 0.46 -22.40
CA VAL A 2 -28.24 -0.80 -22.49
C VAL A 2 -27.81 -1.21 -21.09
N ASN A 3 -27.55 -2.49 -20.88
CA ASN A 3 -27.17 -3.06 -19.59
C ASN A 3 -25.63 -3.26 -19.54
N PHE A 4 -25.04 -2.94 -18.40
CA PHE A 4 -23.69 -3.30 -18.01
C PHE A 4 -23.73 -4.04 -16.67
N SER A 5 -23.11 -5.21 -16.59
CA SER A 5 -22.83 -5.89 -15.33
C SER A 5 -21.35 -5.74 -15.03
N ASP A 6 -21.01 -5.25 -13.83
CA ASP A 6 -19.62 -5.15 -13.39
C ASP A 6 -19.03 -6.52 -13.01
N ARG A 7 -17.73 -6.57 -12.69
CA ARG A 7 -17.04 -7.81 -12.29
C ARG A 7 -17.62 -8.51 -11.05
N PHE A 8 -18.49 -7.84 -10.30
CA PHE A 8 -19.19 -8.40 -9.13
C PHE A 8 -20.63 -8.84 -9.47
N GLY A 9 -21.02 -8.80 -10.75
CA GLY A 9 -22.36 -9.16 -11.21
C GLY A 9 -23.42 -8.10 -10.93
N LYS A 10 -23.04 -6.87 -10.54
CA LYS A 10 -24.00 -5.81 -10.25
C LYS A 10 -24.39 -5.09 -11.53
N GLU A 11 -25.67 -5.13 -11.84
CA GLU A 11 -26.20 -4.54 -13.06
C GLU A 11 -26.44 -3.04 -12.94
N LYS A 12 -26.11 -2.31 -14.02
CA LYS A 12 -26.36 -0.88 -14.22
C LYS A 12 -26.92 -0.67 -15.62
N TRP A 13 -27.88 0.24 -15.73
CA TRP A 13 -28.52 0.59 -17.00
C TRP A 13 -28.19 2.03 -17.36
N GLY A 14 -27.79 2.27 -18.61
CA GLY A 14 -27.39 3.60 -19.06
C GLY A 14 -27.35 3.76 -20.57
N SER A 15 -26.85 4.90 -21.01
CA SER A 15 -26.47 5.17 -22.40
C SER A 15 -25.21 4.40 -22.80
N LEU A 16 -24.92 4.34 -24.11
CA LEU A 16 -23.71 3.70 -24.62
C LEU A 16 -22.42 4.36 -24.10
N GLU A 17 -22.43 5.68 -23.90
CA GLU A 17 -21.29 6.43 -23.38
C GLU A 17 -21.04 6.12 -21.91
N GLU A 18 -22.10 6.07 -21.09
CA GLU A 18 -22.01 5.71 -19.68
C GLU A 18 -21.48 4.28 -19.49
N ILE A 19 -21.96 3.33 -20.30
CA ILE A 19 -21.48 1.95 -20.25
C ILE A 19 -20.01 1.84 -20.63
N LYS A 20 -19.55 2.57 -21.67
CA LYS A 20 -18.12 2.61 -22.02
C LYS A 20 -17.29 3.16 -20.86
N ALA A 21 -17.77 4.22 -20.21
CA ALA A 21 -17.09 4.83 -19.07
C ALA A 21 -17.08 3.92 -17.82
N TRP A 22 -18.12 3.10 -17.60
CA TRP A 22 -18.16 2.12 -16.52
C TRP A 22 -17.26 0.92 -16.80
N LYS A 23 -17.27 0.38 -18.03
CA LYS A 23 -16.37 -0.70 -18.44
C LYS A 23 -14.91 -0.31 -18.25
N ARG A 24 -14.52 0.88 -18.73
CA ARG A 24 -13.16 1.39 -18.56
C ARG A 24 -12.76 1.50 -17.09
N ARG A 25 -13.66 2.01 -16.23
CA ARG A 25 -13.41 2.10 -14.79
C ARG A 25 -13.27 0.73 -14.13
N ASP A 26 -14.13 -0.23 -14.46
CA ASP A 26 -14.07 -1.59 -13.91
C ASP A 26 -12.77 -2.31 -14.31
N GLU A 27 -12.33 -2.14 -15.56
CA GLU A 27 -11.04 -2.64 -16.06
C GLU A 27 -9.85 -1.97 -15.37
N GLU A 28 -9.91 -0.65 -15.14
CA GLU A 28 -8.89 0.11 -14.42
C GLU A 28 -8.77 -0.36 -12.96
N GLU A 29 -9.89 -0.51 -12.26
CA GLU A 29 -9.90 -1.01 -10.88
C GLU A 29 -9.37 -2.46 -10.79
N LYS A 30 -9.77 -3.32 -11.72
CA LYS A 30 -9.25 -4.70 -11.78
C LYS A 30 -7.74 -4.74 -11.99
N THR A 31 -7.22 -3.85 -12.83
CA THR A 31 -5.78 -3.74 -13.07
C THR A 31 -5.05 -3.25 -11.81
N LYS A 32 -5.61 -2.27 -11.10
CA LYS A 32 -5.08 -1.77 -9.84
C LYS A 32 -5.07 -2.82 -8.73
N GLU A 33 -6.13 -3.60 -8.60
CA GLU A 33 -6.21 -4.72 -7.65
C GLU A 33 -5.13 -5.77 -7.95
N SER A 34 -4.99 -6.16 -9.23
CA SER A 34 -3.91 -7.06 -9.66
C SER A 34 -2.51 -6.49 -9.40
N LEU A 35 -2.32 -5.17 -9.44
CA LEU A 35 -1.04 -4.55 -9.10
C LEU A 35 -0.78 -4.59 -7.59
N LEU A 36 -1.79 -4.26 -6.77
CA LEU A 36 -1.69 -4.31 -5.32
C LEU A 36 -1.26 -5.71 -4.83
N ASP A 37 -1.93 -6.75 -5.31
CA ASP A 37 -1.63 -8.13 -4.92
C ASP A 37 -0.18 -8.52 -5.24
N LYS A 38 0.30 -8.14 -6.43
CA LYS A 38 1.69 -8.39 -6.85
C LYS A 38 2.68 -7.63 -5.98
N VAL A 39 2.38 -6.38 -5.61
CA VAL A 39 3.24 -5.59 -4.73
C VAL A 39 3.29 -6.22 -3.34
N LEU A 40 2.15 -6.62 -2.78
CA LEU A 40 2.09 -7.32 -1.50
C LEU A 40 2.90 -8.62 -1.53
N GLU A 41 2.70 -9.47 -2.53
CA GLU A 41 3.45 -10.72 -2.72
C GLU A 41 4.96 -10.46 -2.83
N SER A 42 5.37 -9.47 -3.63
CA SER A 42 6.77 -9.10 -3.78
C SER A 42 7.41 -8.58 -2.49
N ILE A 43 6.65 -7.84 -1.66
CA ILE A 43 7.11 -7.40 -0.33
C ILE A 43 7.18 -8.59 0.61
N GLU A 44 6.24 -9.54 0.57
CA GLU A 44 6.26 -10.76 1.38
C GLU A 44 7.44 -11.70 1.03
N ASP A 45 7.89 -11.71 -0.22
CA ASP A 45 9.10 -12.44 -0.62
C ASP A 45 10.40 -11.71 -0.29
N PHE A 46 10.35 -10.38 -0.17
CA PHE A 46 11.53 -9.57 0.14
C PHE A 46 12.13 -9.94 1.50
N LYS A 47 13.46 -10.11 1.51
CA LYS A 47 14.26 -10.29 2.73
C LYS A 47 15.42 -9.29 2.72
N PRO A 48 15.55 -8.45 3.75
CA PRO A 48 16.68 -7.52 3.83
C PRO A 48 17.99 -8.32 3.94
N SER A 49 19.05 -7.83 3.31
CA SER A 49 20.34 -8.55 3.27
C SER A 49 21.01 -8.67 4.64
N ARG A 50 20.62 -7.78 5.56
CA ARG A 50 21.09 -7.72 6.95
C ARG A 50 20.11 -6.92 7.80
N ARG A 51 20.30 -6.96 9.12
CA ARG A 51 19.65 -6.01 10.01
C ARG A 51 20.31 -4.64 9.92
N TYR A 52 19.50 -3.60 9.82
CA TYR A 52 19.95 -2.22 9.74
C TYR A 52 19.73 -1.51 11.08
N LYS A 53 20.64 -0.60 11.42
CA LYS A 53 20.52 0.21 12.65
C LYS A 53 19.52 1.37 12.50
N ASN A 54 19.04 1.63 11.29
CA ASN A 54 18.16 2.75 10.98
C ASN A 54 17.25 2.42 9.78
N GLU A 55 16.21 3.23 9.62
CA GLU A 55 15.15 3.06 8.61
C GLU A 55 15.69 3.21 7.18
N PHE A 56 16.69 4.07 6.98
CA PHE A 56 17.29 4.34 5.67
C PHE A 56 17.82 3.09 4.97
N GLY A 57 18.41 2.15 5.71
CA GLY A 57 18.91 0.90 5.15
C GLY A 57 17.80 0.00 4.61
N TYR A 58 16.75 -0.21 5.41
CA TYR A 58 15.57 -0.98 4.99
C TYR A 58 14.85 -0.34 3.81
N HIS A 59 14.68 0.99 3.87
CA HIS A 59 14.06 1.76 2.79
C HIS A 59 14.83 1.60 1.47
N THR A 60 16.15 1.78 1.49
CA THR A 60 16.98 1.68 0.28
C THR A 60 16.92 0.29 -0.35
N GLU A 61 17.00 -0.78 0.44
CA GLU A 61 16.95 -2.14 -0.10
C GLU A 61 15.58 -2.52 -0.63
N LEU A 62 14.51 -2.23 0.12
CA LEU A 62 13.15 -2.52 -0.33
C LEU A 62 12.84 -1.75 -1.61
N GLN A 63 13.26 -0.49 -1.70
CA GLN A 63 13.12 0.31 -2.91
C GLN A 63 13.86 -0.33 -4.10
N GLY A 64 15.12 -0.74 -3.90
CA GLY A 64 15.91 -1.40 -4.95
C GLY A 64 15.25 -2.69 -5.43
N TRP A 65 14.73 -3.50 -4.51
CA TRP A 65 13.98 -4.71 -4.80
C TRP A 65 12.72 -4.45 -5.61
N LEU A 66 11.87 -3.52 -5.15
CA LEU A 66 10.62 -3.18 -5.83
C LEU A 66 10.86 -2.58 -7.21
N LYS A 67 11.91 -1.76 -7.37
CA LYS A 67 12.27 -1.21 -8.69
C LYS A 67 12.68 -2.29 -9.70
N ALA A 68 13.31 -3.38 -9.24
CA ALA A 68 13.65 -4.51 -10.10
C ALA A 68 12.42 -5.33 -10.50
N HIS A 69 11.42 -5.46 -9.62
CA HIS A 69 10.19 -6.23 -9.87
C HIS A 69 9.12 -5.43 -10.62
N PHE A 70 9.11 -4.10 -10.48
CA PHE A 70 8.14 -3.20 -11.10
C PHE A 70 8.82 -2.08 -11.89
N PRO A 71 9.58 -2.37 -12.97
CA PRO A 71 10.37 -1.36 -13.70
C PRO A 71 9.50 -0.31 -14.41
N SER A 72 8.29 -0.69 -14.80
CA SER A 72 7.32 0.21 -15.43
C SER A 72 6.54 1.06 -14.43
N ALA A 73 6.54 0.68 -13.15
CA ALA A 73 5.95 1.50 -12.11
C ALA A 73 6.88 2.65 -11.77
N LYS A 74 6.31 3.84 -11.59
CA LYS A 74 7.06 5.02 -11.16
C LYS A 74 7.37 4.89 -9.68
N VAL A 75 8.48 4.24 -9.35
CA VAL A 75 9.06 4.21 -8.00
C VAL A 75 9.70 5.57 -7.74
N GLU A 76 8.95 6.51 -7.18
CA GLU A 76 9.45 7.86 -6.89
C GLU A 76 10.19 7.91 -5.55
N ILE A 77 11.42 8.46 -5.55
CA ILE A 77 12.12 8.88 -4.33
C ILE A 77 11.57 10.26 -3.97
N GLN A 78 10.93 10.38 -2.80
CA GLN A 78 10.44 11.68 -2.37
C GLN A 78 11.15 12.15 -1.09
N THR A 79 11.78 13.33 -1.17
CA THR A 79 12.43 13.99 -0.03
C THR A 79 11.48 15.03 0.57
N GLY A 80 10.80 14.70 1.68
CA GLY A 80 9.97 15.66 2.43
C GLY A 80 9.11 15.03 3.53
N ALA A 81 8.85 15.77 4.62
CA ALA A 81 8.26 15.25 5.87
C ALA A 81 6.78 14.80 5.81
N SER A 82 6.10 14.96 4.67
CA SER A 82 4.67 14.66 4.50
C SER A 82 4.38 13.60 3.43
N ARG A 83 5.39 12.91 2.92
CA ARG A 83 5.28 12.00 1.77
C ARG A 83 5.61 10.56 2.17
N PRO A 84 5.00 9.54 1.53
CA PRO A 84 5.35 8.14 1.72
C PRO A 84 6.81 7.86 1.35
N ASP A 85 7.37 6.80 1.92
CA ASP A 85 8.76 6.41 1.67
C ASP A 85 8.94 5.89 0.24
N ILE A 86 7.98 5.09 -0.25
CA ILE A 86 7.95 4.56 -1.62
C ILE A 86 6.54 4.74 -2.18
N VAL A 87 6.44 5.04 -3.48
CA VAL A 87 5.16 5.08 -4.21
C VAL A 87 5.26 4.18 -5.43
N ILE A 88 4.22 3.36 -5.67
CA ILE A 88 4.05 2.55 -6.88
C ILE A 88 2.67 2.85 -7.44
N ASP A 89 2.60 3.69 -8.47
CA ASP A 89 1.33 4.22 -9.00
C ASP A 89 0.49 4.88 -7.88
N ASP A 90 -0.64 4.27 -7.51
CA ASP A 90 -1.59 4.75 -6.51
C ASP A 90 -1.44 4.03 -5.15
N ILE A 91 -0.28 3.39 -4.94
CA ILE A 91 0.04 2.63 -3.72
C ILE A 91 1.14 3.39 -2.98
N ALA A 92 0.81 3.88 -1.79
CA ALA A 92 1.79 4.43 -0.85
C ALA A 92 2.38 3.31 0.00
N ILE A 93 3.69 3.29 0.17
CA ILE A 93 4.38 2.34 1.03
C ILE A 93 5.17 3.11 2.08
N GLU A 94 4.86 2.86 3.34
CA GLU A 94 5.59 3.39 4.50
C GLU A 94 6.47 2.28 5.08
N VAL A 95 7.74 2.57 5.24
CA VAL A 95 8.73 1.66 5.82
C VAL A 95 9.02 2.11 7.25
N LYS A 96 9.06 1.15 8.18
CA LYS A 96 9.55 1.36 9.55
C LYS A 96 10.57 0.28 9.85
N GLY A 97 11.67 0.62 10.54
CA GLY A 97 12.69 -0.37 10.84
C GLY A 97 14.00 0.21 11.40
N PRO A 98 14.56 -0.32 12.50
CA PRO A 98 13.92 -1.22 13.46
C PRO A 98 12.63 -0.59 14.00
N THR A 99 11.58 -1.39 14.14
CA THR A 99 10.24 -0.86 14.48
C THR A 99 9.96 -1.02 15.96
N ASP A 100 10.04 0.08 16.70
CA ASP A 100 9.65 0.11 18.12
C ASP A 100 8.18 0.54 18.31
N SER A 101 7.74 0.58 19.57
CA SER A 101 6.37 1.00 19.91
C SER A 101 6.07 2.45 19.52
N GLN A 102 7.08 3.34 19.53
CA GLN A 102 6.89 4.73 19.16
C GLN A 102 6.67 4.86 17.65
N ALA A 103 7.51 4.19 16.86
CA ALA A 103 7.40 4.10 15.41
C ALA A 103 6.04 3.52 15.00
N LEU A 104 5.60 2.44 15.65
CA LEU A 104 4.29 1.82 15.42
C LEU A 104 3.13 2.79 15.64
N ASN A 105 3.18 3.58 16.73
CA ASN A 105 2.13 4.55 17.05
C ASN A 105 2.02 5.69 16.01
N THR A 106 3.08 5.95 15.24
CA THR A 106 3.03 6.98 14.18
C THR A 106 2.27 6.54 12.93
N LEU A 107 2.06 5.22 12.74
CA LEU A 107 1.43 4.67 11.53
C LEU A 107 0.03 5.24 11.30
N THR A 108 -0.78 5.40 12.34
CA THR A 108 -2.14 5.97 12.22
C THR A 108 -2.12 7.38 11.62
N THR A 109 -1.14 8.21 12.02
CA THR A 109 -0.99 9.57 11.49
C THR A 109 -0.55 9.54 10.02
N LYS A 110 0.30 8.59 9.63
CA LYS A 110 0.69 8.39 8.23
C LYS A 110 -0.50 7.93 7.40
N CYS A 111 -1.25 6.94 7.87
CA CYS A 111 -2.47 6.45 7.20
C CYS A 111 -3.48 7.57 6.96
N LEU A 112 -3.74 8.41 7.98
CA LEU A 112 -4.64 9.56 7.86
C LEU A 112 -4.20 10.59 6.81
N LYS A 113 -2.89 10.80 6.66
CA LYS A 113 -2.34 11.72 5.67
C LYS A 113 -2.43 11.12 4.27
N TYR A 114 -2.04 9.86 4.12
CA TYR A 114 -1.91 9.21 2.81
C TYR A 114 -3.27 8.80 2.22
N SER A 115 -4.27 8.47 3.04
CA SER A 115 -5.60 8.06 2.55
C SER A 115 -6.34 9.16 1.77
N LYS A 116 -5.86 10.40 1.84
CA LYS A 116 -6.38 11.53 1.06
C LYS A 116 -5.88 11.55 -0.39
N TYR A 117 -4.78 10.87 -0.68
CA TYR A 117 -4.05 10.97 -1.95
C TYR A 117 -3.80 9.63 -2.62
N TYR A 118 -3.80 8.54 -1.86
CA TYR A 118 -3.49 7.20 -2.34
C TYR A 118 -4.65 6.25 -2.02
N THR A 119 -5.00 5.43 -3.00
CA THR A 119 -6.08 4.44 -2.89
C THR A 119 -5.69 3.33 -1.92
N ASN A 120 -4.42 2.90 -1.95
CA ASN A 120 -3.90 1.83 -1.11
C ASN A 120 -2.66 2.27 -0.35
N ILE A 121 -2.52 1.77 0.87
CA ILE A 121 -1.37 2.04 1.73
C ILE A 121 -0.81 0.72 2.24
N ILE A 122 0.49 0.53 2.15
CA ILE A 122 1.19 -0.64 2.69
C ILE A 122 2.19 -0.15 3.73
N CYS A 123 2.05 -0.62 4.97
CA CYS A 123 3.03 -0.38 6.03
C CYS A 123 3.92 -1.61 6.17
N VAL A 124 5.23 -1.45 6.00
CA VAL A 124 6.21 -2.55 6.12
C VAL A 124 7.07 -2.32 7.36
N LEU A 125 6.99 -3.23 8.33
CA LEU A 125 7.60 -3.10 9.65
C LEU A 125 8.75 -4.09 9.79
N PHE A 126 9.99 -3.62 9.71
CA PHE A 126 11.20 -4.44 9.86
C PHE A 126 11.70 -4.46 11.30
N ASP A 127 12.29 -5.60 11.70
CA ASP A 127 12.98 -5.82 12.98
C ASP A 127 12.14 -5.29 14.17
N PRO A 128 10.94 -5.85 14.40
CA PRO A 128 10.00 -5.35 15.38
C PRO A 128 10.48 -5.59 16.81
N SER A 129 10.38 -4.55 17.64
CA SER A 129 10.69 -4.60 19.08
C SER A 129 9.53 -4.12 19.96
N PHE A 130 8.32 -4.03 19.41
CA PHE A 130 7.07 -3.70 20.11
C PHE A 130 6.40 -4.96 20.70
N THR A 131 5.41 -4.77 21.58
CA THR A 131 4.63 -5.88 22.14
C THR A 131 3.50 -6.30 21.20
N ASN A 132 3.14 -7.59 21.21
CA ASN A 132 2.01 -8.10 20.43
C ASN A 132 0.69 -7.38 20.76
N LYS A 133 0.48 -7.02 22.03
CA LYS A 133 -0.70 -6.27 22.46
C LYS A 133 -0.76 -4.89 21.80
N ASN A 134 0.35 -4.14 21.82
CA ASN A 134 0.42 -2.83 21.18
C ASN A 134 0.18 -2.94 19.66
N PHE A 135 0.76 -3.97 19.03
CA PHE A 135 0.54 -4.24 17.61
C PHE A 135 -0.91 -4.52 17.26
N GLN A 136 -1.57 -5.41 17.99
CA GLN A 136 -2.99 -5.73 17.76
C GLN A 136 -3.88 -4.50 17.92
N GLU A 137 -3.68 -3.71 18.98
CA GLU A 137 -4.46 -2.49 19.22
C GLU A 137 -4.33 -1.49 18.07
N ILE A 138 -3.11 -1.25 17.59
CA ILE A 138 -2.85 -0.33 16.48
C ILE A 138 -3.39 -0.91 15.16
N GLN A 139 -3.16 -2.19 14.89
CA GLN A 139 -3.64 -2.85 13.67
C GLN A 139 -5.17 -2.82 13.59
N GLU A 140 -5.88 -3.17 14.66
CA GLU A 140 -7.34 -3.11 14.72
C GLU A 140 -7.85 -1.68 14.52
N GLY A 141 -7.19 -0.69 15.13
CA GLY A 141 -7.51 0.72 14.94
C GLY A 141 -7.36 1.18 13.48
N ILE A 142 -6.27 0.77 12.83
CA ILE A 142 -6.00 1.06 11.42
C ILE A 142 -7.04 0.37 10.52
N VAL A 143 -7.22 -0.94 10.63
CA VAL A 143 -8.14 -1.73 9.78
C VAL A 143 -9.58 -1.23 9.90
N ARG A 144 -10.01 -0.86 11.11
CA ARG A 144 -11.36 -0.30 11.34
C ARG A 144 -11.55 1.08 10.68
N THR A 145 -10.50 1.88 10.59
CA THR A 145 -10.57 3.29 10.15
C THR A 145 -10.23 3.46 8.67
N PHE A 146 -9.34 2.63 8.15
CA PHE A 146 -8.77 2.73 6.80
C PHE A 146 -8.91 1.37 6.10
N PRO A 147 -9.90 1.19 5.22
CA PRO A 147 -10.21 -0.12 4.64
C PRO A 147 -9.15 -0.63 3.65
N ASN A 148 -8.30 0.27 3.13
CA ASN A 148 -7.31 -0.05 2.10
C ASN A 148 -5.86 0.04 2.65
N VAL A 149 -5.66 -0.36 3.89
CA VAL A 149 -4.32 -0.43 4.51
C VAL A 149 -3.93 -1.89 4.74
N SER A 150 -2.75 -2.26 4.25
CA SER A 150 -2.11 -3.55 4.55
C SER A 150 -0.90 -3.30 5.46
N ILE A 151 -0.68 -4.19 6.42
CA ILE A 151 0.48 -4.13 7.33
C ILE A 151 1.24 -5.45 7.21
N ILE A 152 2.52 -5.36 6.86
CA ILE A 152 3.43 -6.50 6.70
C ILE A 152 4.54 -6.38 7.75
N VAL A 153 4.80 -7.45 8.50
CA VAL A 153 5.84 -7.51 9.54
C VAL A 153 6.98 -8.42 9.08
N LYS A 154 8.23 -7.94 9.20
CA LYS A 154 9.45 -8.55 8.65
C LYS A 154 10.57 -8.69 9.66
#